data_AF-A0A0E3QD50-F1
#
_entry.id   AF-A0A0E3QD50-F1
#
_cell.length_a   1.000
_cell.length_b   1.000
_cell.length_c   1.000
_cell.angle_alpha   90.00
_cell.angle_beta   90.00
_cell.angle_gamma   90.00
#
_symmetry.space_group_name_H-M   'P 1'
#
loop_
_entity.id
_entity.type
_entity.pdbx_description
1 polymer ?
#
loop_
_entity_poly.entity_id
_entity_poly.type
_entity_poly.pdbx_seq_one_letter_code
_entity_poly.pdbx_strand_id
1 'polypeptide(L)'
;MSSFKYVDGNKPMGVIYPFQDLLVSMTEALQNQEYTAYIDLVSHLRNMSILAFDTKDIESLEKIDELVIKVKKHIDVSLRKRVDSSQLYQVETVNSSYLKGVELKIFCEYRFSYVIERVCIYALRKTIFRDQIPEAQQTVYYKAARDIELTLERVNSVLVENEIKPYEVEL
;
A
#
# COMPACT_ATOMS: atom_id res chain seq x y z
N MET A 1 -24.70 -4.74 28.73
CA MET A 1 -24.98 -3.79 27.63
C MET A 1 -25.72 -2.60 28.20
N SER A 2 -25.07 -1.44 28.27
CA SER A 2 -25.73 -0.15 28.53
C SER A 2 -24.98 0.91 27.73
N SER A 3 -25.63 1.45 26.70
CA SER A 3 -25.10 2.52 25.87
C SER A 3 -25.37 3.86 26.54
N PHE A 4 -24.31 4.55 26.94
CA PHE A 4 -24.40 5.94 27.36
C PHE A 4 -24.58 6.83 26.12
N LYS A 5 -25.74 7.48 26.03
CA LYS A 5 -26.02 8.54 25.06
C LYS A 5 -25.49 9.86 25.60
N TYR A 6 -24.52 10.46 24.90
CA TYR A 6 -24.30 11.90 24.95
C TYR A 6 -24.95 12.51 23.72
N VAL A 7 -25.95 13.37 23.95
CA VAL A 7 -26.59 14.19 22.92
C VAL A 7 -26.09 15.61 23.17
N ASP A 8 -25.29 16.14 22.25
CA ASP A 8 -25.10 17.58 22.11
C ASP A 8 -25.37 17.96 20.65
N GLY A 9 -26.03 19.11 20.49
CA GLY A 9 -26.93 19.42 19.39
C GLY A 9 -26.32 19.58 17.99
N ASN A 10 -27.18 19.36 17.00
CA ASN A 10 -27.12 19.89 15.63
C ASN A 10 -25.82 19.76 14.82
N LYS A 11 -25.06 18.68 14.99
CA LYS A 11 -24.18 18.18 13.92
C LYS A 11 -24.74 16.85 13.41
N PRO A 12 -24.77 16.61 12.08
CA PRO A 12 -25.13 15.29 11.59
C PRO A 12 -24.08 14.30 12.12
N MET A 13 -24.50 13.45 13.06
CA MET A 13 -23.77 12.23 13.39
C MET A 13 -23.73 11.40 12.11
N GLY A 14 -22.56 11.30 11.49
CA GLY A 14 -22.41 10.54 10.26
C GLY A 14 -21.00 10.04 10.05
N VAL A 15 -20.83 8.72 10.17
CA VAL A 15 -19.85 7.89 9.44
C VAL A 15 -18.38 7.86 9.91
N ILE A 16 -18.05 8.23 11.15
CA ILE A 16 -16.66 8.06 11.66
C ILE A 16 -16.36 6.59 12.06
N TYR A 17 -17.40 5.81 12.37
CA TYR A 17 -17.26 4.50 13.03
C TYR A 17 -16.52 3.40 12.25
N PRO A 18 -16.75 3.15 10.93
CA PRO A 18 -16.10 2.04 10.24
C PRO A 18 -14.61 2.27 9.97
N PHE A 19 -14.16 3.53 9.86
CA PHE A 19 -12.75 3.84 9.61
C PHE A 19 -11.89 3.61 10.86
N GLN A 20 -12.41 3.91 12.05
CA GLN A 20 -11.64 3.75 13.28
C GLN A 20 -11.31 2.28 13.55
N ASP A 21 -12.30 1.39 13.46
CA ASP A 21 -12.10 -0.06 13.66
C ASP A 21 -11.18 -0.67 12.58
N LEU A 22 -11.27 -0.16 11.33
CA LEU A 22 -10.39 -0.58 10.25
C LEU A 22 -8.94 -0.17 10.49
N LEU A 23 -8.70 1.08 10.92
CA LEU A 23 -7.35 1.58 11.23
C LEU A 23 -6.73 0.86 12.43
N VAL A 24 -7.53 0.48 13.43
CA VAL A 24 -7.07 -0.35 14.55
C VAL A 24 -6.64 -1.72 14.03
N SER A 25 -7.49 -2.40 13.24
CA SER A 25 -7.16 -3.69 12.63
C SER A 25 -5.89 -3.64 11.77
N MET A 26 -5.71 -2.56 11.00
CA MET A 26 -4.49 -2.34 10.20
C MET A 26 -3.26 -2.19 11.08
N THR A 27 -3.37 -1.44 12.18
CA THR A 27 -2.28 -1.24 13.14
C THR A 27 -1.89 -2.55 13.82
N GLU A 28 -2.87 -3.38 14.17
CA GLU A 28 -2.63 -4.72 14.75
C GLU A 28 -1.96 -5.66 13.74
N ALA A 29 -2.47 -5.73 12.51
CA ALA A 29 -1.87 -6.53 11.44
C ALA A 29 -0.41 -6.09 11.16
N LEU A 30 -0.16 -4.78 11.21
CA LEU A 30 1.18 -4.21 11.09
C LEU A 30 2.10 -4.65 12.24
N GLN A 31 1.63 -4.53 13.48
CA GLN A 31 2.40 -4.93 14.67
C GLN A 31 2.74 -6.42 14.66
N ASN A 32 1.80 -7.25 14.21
CA ASN A 32 1.94 -8.71 14.13
C ASN A 32 2.65 -9.19 12.86
N GLN A 33 3.05 -8.27 11.96
CA GLN A 33 3.68 -8.57 10.66
C GLN A 33 2.81 -9.47 9.76
N GLU A 34 1.50 -9.36 9.87
CA GLU A 34 0.53 -10.08 9.04
C GLU A 34 0.35 -9.37 7.69
N TYR A 35 1.34 -9.50 6.81
CA TYR A 35 1.41 -8.71 5.57
C TYR A 35 0.18 -8.84 4.67
N THR A 36 -0.34 -10.06 4.48
CA THR A 36 -1.53 -10.29 3.64
C THR A 36 -2.77 -9.61 4.22
N ALA A 37 -3.02 -9.79 5.53
CA ALA A 37 -4.13 -9.13 6.21
C ALA A 37 -4.02 -7.61 6.11
N TYR A 38 -2.82 -7.06 6.28
CA TYR A 38 -2.58 -5.63 6.12
C TYR A 38 -2.89 -5.14 4.70
N ILE A 39 -2.43 -5.85 3.66
CA ILE A 39 -2.69 -5.51 2.26
C ILE A 39 -4.21 -5.49 1.99
N ASP A 40 -4.94 -6.49 2.46
CA ASP A 40 -6.39 -6.58 2.29
C ASP A 40 -7.12 -5.43 2.99
N LEU A 41 -6.74 -5.10 4.22
CA LEU A 41 -7.31 -3.98 4.98
C LEU A 41 -7.03 -2.63 4.30
N VAL A 42 -5.85 -2.42 3.73
CA VAL A 42 -5.54 -1.23 2.93
C VAL A 42 -6.40 -1.16 1.66
N SER A 43 -6.64 -2.31 1.00
CA SER A 43 -7.55 -2.37 -0.15
C SER A 43 -8.97 -1.96 0.23
N HIS A 44 -9.46 -2.42 1.38
CA HIS A 44 -10.74 -1.98 1.93
C HIS A 44 -10.76 -0.49 2.23
N LEU A 45 -9.70 0.06 2.84
CA LEU A 45 -9.56 1.48 3.10
C LEU A 45 -9.61 2.31 1.81
N ARG A 46 -8.89 1.87 0.75
CA ARG A 46 -8.91 2.50 -0.57
C ARG A 46 -10.33 2.57 -1.14
N ASN A 47 -11.06 1.46 -1.08
CA ASN A 47 -12.44 1.39 -1.57
C ASN A 47 -13.39 2.32 -0.79
N MET A 48 -13.26 2.37 0.53
CA MET A 48 -14.07 3.27 1.36
C MET A 48 -13.72 4.75 1.13
N SER A 49 -12.48 5.04 0.75
CA SER A 49 -11.99 6.40 0.51
C SER A 49 -12.29 6.93 -0.89
N ILE A 50 -12.93 6.15 -1.77
CA ILE A 50 -13.07 6.47 -3.20
C ILE A 50 -13.75 7.82 -3.47
N LEU A 51 -14.74 8.18 -2.64
CA LEU A 51 -15.49 9.44 -2.77
C LEU A 51 -14.70 10.67 -2.29
N ALA A 52 -13.60 10.45 -1.57
CA ALA A 52 -12.75 11.51 -1.03
C ALA A 52 -11.57 11.86 -1.96
N PHE A 53 -11.32 11.06 -3.00
CA PHE A 53 -10.20 11.25 -3.91
C PHE A 53 -10.44 12.39 -4.90
N ASP A 54 -9.38 13.17 -5.12
CA ASP A 54 -9.28 14.04 -6.29
C ASP A 54 -8.52 13.35 -7.44
N THR A 55 -8.47 13.99 -8.59
CA THR A 55 -7.79 13.45 -9.79
C THR A 55 -6.32 13.11 -9.52
N LYS A 56 -5.61 13.90 -8.70
CA LYS A 56 -4.18 13.65 -8.41
C LYS A 56 -3.99 12.45 -7.50
N ASP A 57 -4.90 12.24 -6.54
CA ASP A 57 -4.88 11.04 -5.71
C ASP A 57 -5.09 9.78 -6.58
N ILE A 58 -6.04 9.83 -7.51
CA ILE A 58 -6.33 8.73 -8.45
C ILE A 58 -5.11 8.43 -9.33
N GLU A 59 -4.54 9.44 -9.98
CA GLU A 59 -3.33 9.30 -10.81
C GLU A 59 -2.17 8.68 -10.01
N SER A 60 -2.02 9.07 -8.74
CA SER A 60 -0.99 8.51 -7.86
C SER A 60 -1.23 7.04 -7.56
N LEU A 61 -2.49 6.64 -7.32
CA LEU A 61 -2.87 5.25 -7.07
C LEU A 61 -2.68 4.39 -8.31
N GLU A 62 -3.06 4.87 -9.50
CA GLU A 62 -2.84 4.19 -10.77
C GLU A 62 -1.34 3.96 -11.04
N LYS A 63 -0.51 4.99 -10.79
CA LYS A 63 0.95 4.86 -10.89
C LYS A 63 1.50 3.80 -9.93
N ILE A 64 0.98 3.73 -8.71
CA ILE A 64 1.38 2.69 -7.74
C ILE A 64 0.98 1.30 -8.25
N ASP A 65 -0.25 1.12 -8.71
CA ASP A 65 -0.74 -0.17 -9.22
C ASP A 65 0.11 -0.66 -10.41
N GLU A 66 0.43 0.23 -11.35
CA GLU A 66 1.32 -0.08 -12.47
C GLU A 66 2.71 -0.51 -12.01
N LEU A 67 3.29 0.23 -11.06
CA LEU A 67 4.63 -0.08 -10.53
C LEU A 67 4.65 -1.45 -9.85
N VAL A 68 3.64 -1.75 -9.03
CA VAL A 68 3.51 -3.05 -8.37
C VAL A 68 3.45 -4.17 -9.39
N ILE A 69 2.63 -4.04 -10.44
CA ILE A 69 2.53 -5.03 -11.53
C ILE A 69 3.89 -5.21 -12.23
N LYS A 70 4.55 -4.12 -12.60
CA LYS A 70 5.82 -4.13 -13.32
C LYS A 70 6.94 -4.78 -12.49
N VAL A 71 7.03 -4.45 -11.20
CA VAL A 71 8.02 -5.04 -10.28
C VAL A 71 7.76 -6.53 -10.07
N LYS A 72 6.52 -6.95 -9.83
CA LYS A 72 6.18 -8.38 -9.70
C LYS A 72 6.60 -9.17 -10.94
N LYS A 73 6.30 -8.64 -12.13
CA LYS A 73 6.70 -9.25 -13.40
C LYS A 73 8.22 -9.33 -13.55
N HIS A 74 8.94 -8.30 -13.11
CA HIS A 74 10.40 -8.28 -13.12
C HIS A 74 11.00 -9.36 -12.20
N ILE A 75 10.42 -9.57 -11.02
CA ILE A 75 10.78 -10.66 -10.10
C ILE A 75 10.58 -12.02 -10.78
N ASP A 76 9.39 -12.25 -11.35
CA ASP A 76 9.06 -13.53 -12.00
C ASP A 76 10.01 -13.83 -13.18
N VAL A 77 10.29 -12.84 -14.03
CA VAL A 77 11.22 -12.99 -15.16
C VAL A 77 12.64 -13.26 -14.68
N SER A 78 13.10 -12.57 -13.64
CA SER A 78 14.47 -12.73 -13.12
C SER A 78 14.68 -14.10 -12.48
N LEU A 79 13.72 -14.57 -11.69
CA LEU A 79 13.78 -15.88 -11.06
C LEU A 79 13.67 -17.01 -12.08
N ARG A 80 12.81 -16.86 -13.10
CA ARG A 80 12.71 -17.83 -14.19
C ARG A 80 14.03 -17.96 -14.96
N LYS A 81 14.65 -16.85 -15.33
CA LYS A 81 15.98 -16.86 -15.98
C LYS A 81 17.02 -17.59 -15.14
N ARG A 82 16.99 -17.42 -13.81
CA ARG A 82 17.89 -18.11 -12.89
C ARG A 82 17.69 -19.63 -12.94
N VAL A 83 16.44 -20.10 -12.88
CA VAL A 83 16.10 -21.52 -12.99
C VAL A 83 16.56 -22.08 -14.33
N ASP A 84 16.24 -21.41 -15.43
CA ASP A 84 16.58 -21.86 -16.79
C ASP A 84 18.10 -21.90 -17.03
N SER A 85 18.87 -21.04 -16.35
CA SER A 85 20.34 -21.01 -16.43
C SER A 85 21.04 -22.04 -15.51
N SER A 86 20.30 -22.70 -14.62
CA SER A 86 20.85 -23.69 -13.71
C SER A 86 21.19 -24.96 -14.47
N GLN A 87 22.46 -25.40 -14.40
CA GLN A 87 22.90 -26.68 -14.98
C GLN A 87 22.28 -27.90 -14.25
N LEU A 88 21.73 -27.70 -13.05
CA LEU A 88 21.04 -28.70 -12.26
C LEU A 88 19.53 -28.36 -12.21
N TYR A 89 18.74 -29.03 -13.05
CA TYR A 89 17.28 -29.09 -12.91
C TYR A 89 16.95 -30.07 -11.78
N GLN A 90 17.05 -29.61 -10.53
CA GLN A 90 16.50 -30.32 -9.37
C GLN A 90 15.16 -29.69 -9.00
N VAL A 91 14.16 -30.53 -8.71
CA VAL A 91 12.81 -30.09 -8.30
C VAL A 91 12.88 -29.15 -7.10
N GLU A 92 13.84 -29.36 -6.20
CA GLU A 92 14.12 -28.52 -5.03
C GLU A 92 14.53 -27.08 -5.42
N THR A 93 15.35 -26.91 -6.45
CA THR A 93 15.78 -25.59 -6.96
C THR A 93 14.62 -24.80 -7.54
N VAL A 94 13.69 -25.48 -8.22
CA VAL A 94 12.48 -24.87 -8.79
C VAL A 94 11.54 -24.41 -7.67
N ASN A 95 11.29 -25.28 -6.68
CA ASN A 95 10.40 -24.96 -5.55
C ASN A 95 10.95 -23.81 -4.70
N SER A 96 12.26 -23.80 -4.42
CA SER A 96 12.92 -22.72 -3.67
C SER A 96 12.81 -21.37 -4.39
N SER A 97 13.05 -21.35 -5.71
CA SER A 97 12.93 -20.12 -6.51
C SER A 97 11.49 -19.62 -6.57
N TYR A 98 10.51 -20.52 -6.66
CA TYR A 98 9.09 -20.16 -6.65
C TYR A 98 8.67 -19.54 -5.31
N LEU A 99 9.00 -20.18 -4.18
CA LEU A 99 8.67 -19.69 -2.83
C LEU A 99 9.28 -18.30 -2.59
N LYS A 100 10.57 -18.14 -2.91
CA LYS A 100 11.26 -16.84 -2.86
C LYS A 100 10.55 -15.78 -3.73
N GLY A 101 10.07 -16.17 -4.90
CA GLY A 101 9.28 -15.28 -5.76
C GLY A 101 7.97 -14.83 -5.13
N VAL A 102 7.24 -15.75 -4.48
CA VAL A 102 5.99 -15.42 -3.77
C VAL A 102 6.26 -14.44 -2.62
N GLU A 103 7.26 -14.71 -1.79
CA GLU A 103 7.63 -13.86 -0.65
C GLU A 103 8.03 -12.44 -1.09
N LEU A 104 8.87 -12.32 -2.12
CA LEU A 104 9.30 -11.02 -2.64
C LEU A 104 8.14 -10.21 -3.24
N LYS A 105 7.18 -10.88 -3.87
CA LYS A 105 5.98 -10.23 -4.40
C LYS A 105 5.08 -9.72 -3.27
N ILE A 106 4.84 -10.53 -2.24
CA ILE A 106 4.08 -10.11 -1.05
C ILE A 106 4.77 -8.94 -0.36
N PHE A 107 6.09 -9.00 -0.20
CA PHE A 107 6.86 -7.89 0.36
C PHE A 107 6.69 -6.61 -0.47
N CYS A 108 6.84 -6.68 -1.79
CA CYS A 108 6.65 -5.54 -2.68
C CYS A 108 5.26 -4.91 -2.50
N GLU A 109 4.19 -5.73 -2.55
CA GLU A 109 2.82 -5.27 -2.34
C GLU A 109 2.66 -4.56 -1.01
N TYR A 110 3.12 -5.21 0.06
CA TYR A 110 3.06 -4.67 1.41
C TYR A 110 3.75 -3.31 1.52
N ARG A 111 4.92 -3.13 0.90
CA ARG A 111 5.64 -1.85 0.89
C ARG A 111 4.84 -0.75 0.19
N PHE A 112 4.19 -1.06 -0.93
CA PHE A 112 3.35 -0.08 -1.64
C PHE A 112 2.00 0.17 -0.95
N SER A 113 1.46 -0.79 -0.21
CA SER A 113 0.24 -0.62 0.60
C SER A 113 0.36 0.51 1.62
N TYR A 114 1.54 0.78 2.17
CA TYR A 114 1.76 1.97 3.02
C TYR A 114 1.59 3.29 2.28
N VAL A 115 2.04 3.35 1.02
CA VAL A 115 1.91 4.56 0.22
C VAL A 115 0.43 4.78 -0.11
N ILE A 116 -0.29 3.71 -0.47
CA ILE A 116 -1.74 3.72 -0.72
C ILE A 116 -2.49 4.20 0.53
N GLU A 117 -2.19 3.64 1.70
CA GLU A 117 -2.78 4.06 2.97
C GLU A 117 -2.60 5.57 3.20
N ARG A 118 -1.39 6.10 3.01
CA ARG A 118 -1.12 7.53 3.19
C ARG A 118 -1.88 8.41 2.22
N VAL A 119 -2.04 7.98 0.96
CA VAL A 119 -2.92 8.65 -0.02
C VAL A 119 -4.36 8.65 0.49
N CYS A 120 -4.87 7.52 0.98
CA CYS A 120 -6.23 7.39 1.51
C CYS A 120 -6.46 8.31 2.72
N ILE A 121 -5.58 8.26 3.72
CA ILE A 121 -5.65 9.11 4.91
C ILE A 121 -5.60 10.59 4.52
N TYR A 122 -4.75 10.96 3.56
CA TYR A 122 -4.67 12.33 3.06
C TYR A 122 -5.96 12.78 2.39
N ALA A 123 -6.56 11.96 1.53
CA ALA A 123 -7.83 12.25 0.85
C ALA A 123 -8.99 12.42 1.83
N LEU A 124 -9.11 11.50 2.79
CA LEU A 124 -10.11 11.59 3.86
C LEU A 124 -9.90 12.84 4.71
N ARG A 125 -8.65 13.14 5.08
CA ARG A 125 -8.28 14.33 5.83
C ARG A 125 -8.69 15.60 5.08
N LYS A 126 -8.38 15.71 3.78
CA LYS A 126 -8.80 16.86 2.94
C LYS A 126 -10.31 17.04 2.96
N THR A 127 -11.07 15.96 2.86
CA THR A 127 -12.54 15.96 2.88
C THR A 127 -13.08 16.46 4.22
N ILE A 128 -12.59 15.91 5.34
CA ILE A 128 -12.99 16.33 6.69
C ILE A 128 -12.66 17.82 6.92
N PHE A 129 -11.46 18.27 6.54
CA PHE A 129 -11.07 19.67 6.71
C PHE A 129 -11.89 20.61 5.85
N ARG A 130 -12.21 20.24 4.60
CA ARG A 130 -13.11 21.01 3.74
C ARG A 130 -14.46 21.22 4.41
N ASP A 131 -14.99 20.18 5.04
CA ASP A 131 -16.33 20.19 5.61
C ASP A 131 -16.36 20.90 7.00
N GLN A 132 -15.24 20.98 7.71
CA GLN A 132 -15.14 21.57 9.05
C GLN A 132 -14.54 22.99 9.10
N ILE A 133 -13.48 23.27 8.34
CA ILE A 133 -12.76 24.56 8.35
C ILE A 133 -12.19 24.83 6.93
N PRO A 134 -12.96 25.46 6.03
CA PRO A 134 -12.57 25.67 4.63
C PRO A 134 -11.24 26.42 4.44
N GLU A 135 -10.92 27.33 5.36
CA GLU A 135 -9.76 28.24 5.29
C GLU A 135 -8.43 27.57 5.69
N ALA A 136 -8.47 26.40 6.36
CA ALA A 136 -7.26 25.71 6.84
C ALA A 136 -6.59 24.82 5.77
N GLN A 137 -7.18 24.68 4.58
CA GLN A 137 -6.73 23.76 3.52
C GLN A 137 -5.32 24.03 2.99
N GLN A 138 -4.74 25.22 3.19
CA GLN A 138 -3.64 25.70 2.35
C GLN A 138 -2.22 25.24 2.75
N THR A 139 -2.02 24.51 3.85
CA THR A 139 -0.66 24.37 4.43
C THR A 139 -0.08 22.96 4.51
N VAL A 140 -0.83 21.90 4.21
CA VAL A 140 -0.32 20.51 4.32
C VAL A 140 -0.57 19.74 3.02
N TYR A 141 0.51 19.51 2.26
CA TYR A 141 0.49 18.71 1.03
C TYR A 141 1.23 17.38 1.22
N TYR A 142 0.53 16.27 1.02
CA TYR A 142 1.18 14.96 0.90
C TYR A 142 1.90 14.84 -0.45
N LYS A 143 3.15 14.35 -0.44
CA LYS A 143 3.99 14.22 -1.64
C LYS A 143 4.11 12.76 -2.06
N ALA A 144 3.07 12.23 -2.71
CA ALA A 144 3.02 10.82 -3.14
C ALA A 144 4.23 10.38 -3.99
N ALA A 145 4.69 11.23 -4.93
CA ALA A 145 5.83 10.92 -5.78
C ALA A 145 7.12 10.59 -4.99
N ARG A 146 7.43 11.37 -3.95
CA ARG A 146 8.60 11.12 -3.10
C ARG A 146 8.48 9.81 -2.33
N ASP A 147 7.30 9.52 -1.80
CA ASP A 147 7.07 8.27 -1.06
C ASP A 147 7.15 7.04 -1.99
N ILE A 148 6.71 7.17 -3.25
CA ILE A 148 6.87 6.15 -4.29
C ILE A 148 8.36 5.90 -4.57
N GLU A 149 9.15 6.95 -4.80
CA GLU A 149 10.60 6.85 -5.04
C GLU A 149 11.32 6.13 -3.89
N LEU A 150 11.12 6.60 -2.65
CA LEU A 150 11.73 5.99 -1.46
C LEU A 150 11.27 4.53 -1.25
N THR A 151 10.04 4.21 -1.64
CA THR A 151 9.52 2.84 -1.53
C THR A 151 10.16 1.95 -2.59
N LEU A 152 10.34 2.44 -3.80
CA LEU A 152 11.02 1.72 -4.87
C LEU A 152 12.50 1.48 -4.53
N GLU A 153 13.21 2.47 -3.98
CA GLU A 153 14.59 2.31 -3.50
C GLU A 153 14.72 1.18 -2.47
N ARG A 154 13.77 1.10 -1.53
CA ARG A 154 13.74 0.04 -0.51
C ARG A 154 13.46 -1.32 -1.13
N VAL A 155 12.49 -1.41 -2.05
CA VAL A 155 12.21 -2.65 -2.77
C VAL A 155 13.43 -3.09 -3.57
N ASN A 156 14.08 -2.18 -4.29
CA ASN A 156 15.28 -2.46 -5.06
C ASN A 156 16.45 -2.93 -4.18
N SER A 157 16.59 -2.37 -2.97
CA SER A 157 17.60 -2.84 -2.01
C SER A 157 17.40 -4.32 -1.65
N VAL A 158 16.14 -4.71 -1.36
CA VAL A 158 15.80 -6.12 -1.07
C VAL A 158 15.95 -7.03 -2.29
N LEU A 159 15.65 -6.53 -3.50
CA LEU A 159 15.92 -7.28 -4.73
C LEU A 159 17.41 -7.58 -4.89
N VAL A 160 18.28 -6.60 -4.64
CA VAL A 160 19.75 -6.76 -4.73
C VAL A 160 20.26 -7.77 -3.70
N GLU A 161 19.80 -7.68 -2.44
CA GLU A 161 20.11 -8.67 -1.40
C GLU A 161 19.71 -10.11 -1.82
N ASN A 162 18.69 -10.21 -2.69
CA ASN A 162 18.20 -11.46 -3.23
C ASN A 162 18.81 -11.85 -4.59
N GLU A 163 19.88 -11.15 -5.02
CA GLU A 163 20.59 -11.35 -6.28
C GLU A 163 19.72 -11.12 -7.52
N ILE A 164 18.68 -10.30 -7.38
CA ILE A 164 17.83 -9.83 -8.47
C ILE A 164 18.29 -8.42 -8.84
N LYS A 165 18.43 -8.14 -10.13
CA LYS A 165 18.78 -6.79 -10.60
C LYS A 165 17.71 -5.78 -10.13
N PRO A 166 18.10 -4.56 -9.73
CA PRO A 166 17.14 -3.50 -9.44
C PRO A 166 16.15 -3.32 -10.59
N TYR A 167 14.92 -2.97 -10.25
CA TYR A 167 13.96 -2.49 -11.24
C TYR A 167 14.22 -1.01 -11.51
N GLU A 168 14.73 -0.71 -12.71
CA GLU A 168 14.97 0.64 -13.18
C GLU A 168 13.66 1.22 -13.74
N VAL A 169 13.25 2.37 -13.21
CA VAL A 169 12.09 3.12 -13.69
C VAL A 169 12.61 4.35 -14.41
N GLU A 170 12.28 4.48 -15.70
CA GLU A 170 12.34 5.78 -16.37
C GLU A 170 11.22 6.65 -15.76
N LEU A 171 11.61 7.59 -14.89
CA LEU A 171 10.71 8.55 -14.26
C LEU A 171 10.50 9.79 -15.13
#